data_AF-A0A7W6UJ01-F1
#
_entry.id   AF-A0A7W6UJ01-F1
#
_cell.length_a   1.000
_cell.length_b   1.000
_cell.length_c   1.000
_cell.angle_alpha   90.00
_cell.angle_beta   90.00
_cell.angle_gamma   90.00
#
_symmetry.space_group_name_H-M   'P 1'
#
loop_
_entity.id
_entity.type
_entity.pdbx_description
1 polymer ?
#
loop_
_entity_poly.entity_id
_entity_poly.type
_entity_poly.pdbx_seq_one_letter_code
_entity_poly.pdbx_strand_id
1 'polypeptide(L)' 'MAPAFSSQSEDVDVLAGAIYTWCAERNIKLRSQQGLSIANIAIDLYHAGHQTQDDLLMALHECEIH' A
#
# COMPACT_ATOMS: atom_id res chain seq x y z
N MET A 1 -17.38 -15.31 20.65
CA MET A 1 -17.44 -14.68 19.30
C MET A 1 -16.46 -13.53 19.33
N ALA A 2 -15.23 -13.74 18.86
CA ALA A 2 -14.20 -12.69 18.84
C ALA A 2 -14.59 -11.66 17.76
N PRO A 3 -14.38 -10.36 17.98
CA PRO A 3 -14.80 -9.37 17.01
C PRO A 3 -13.88 -9.44 15.78
N ALA A 4 -14.47 -9.45 14.59
CA ALA A 4 -13.79 -9.45 13.29
C ALA A 4 -13.11 -8.11 12.96
N PHE A 5 -12.50 -7.45 13.97
CA PHE A 5 -11.73 -6.21 13.78
C PHE A 5 -10.28 -6.47 13.35
N SER A 6 -9.78 -7.71 13.48
CA SER A 6 -8.41 -8.06 13.10
C SER A 6 -8.15 -7.76 11.63
N SER A 7 -9.07 -8.17 10.75
CA SER A 7 -8.91 -8.06 9.29
C SER A 7 -8.76 -6.62 8.82
N GLN A 8 -9.61 -5.69 9.29
CA GLN A 8 -9.52 -4.28 8.88
C GLN A 8 -8.25 -3.58 9.40
N SER A 9 -7.76 -3.95 10.58
CA SER A 9 -6.49 -3.41 11.06
C SER A 9 -5.34 -3.95 10.22
N GLU A 10 -5.34 -5.24 9.94
CA GLU A 10 -4.34 -5.91 9.10
C GLU A 10 -4.32 -5.32 7.68
N ASP A 11 -5.47 -5.06 7.08
CA ASP A 11 -5.60 -4.42 5.76
C ASP A 11 -4.95 -3.02 5.76
N VAL A 12 -5.24 -2.22 6.79
CA VAL A 12 -4.71 -0.87 6.95
C VAL A 12 -3.21 -0.89 7.23
N ASP A 13 -2.73 -1.81 8.06
CA ASP A 13 -1.31 -1.99 8.36
C ASP A 13 -0.52 -2.40 7.11
N VAL A 14 -1.07 -3.32 6.31
CA VAL A 14 -0.47 -3.77 5.04
C VAL A 14 -0.38 -2.62 4.04
N LEU A 15 -1.48 -1.89 3.81
CA LEU A 15 -1.53 -0.75 2.90
C LEU A 15 -0.61 0.38 3.36
N ALA A 16 -0.71 0.76 4.64
CA ALA A 16 0.11 1.84 5.20
C ALA A 16 1.59 1.47 5.14
N GLY A 17 1.96 0.24 5.52
CA GLY A 17 3.33 -0.24 5.46
C GLY A 17 3.92 -0.14 4.06
N ALA A 18 3.20 -0.62 3.03
CA ALA A 18 3.67 -0.58 1.65
C ALA A 18 3.85 0.86 1.15
N ILE A 19 2.84 1.72 1.38
CA ILE A 19 2.87 3.11 0.93
C ILE A 19 3.96 3.92 1.67
N TYR A 20 4.12 3.72 2.99
CA TYR A 20 5.14 4.40 3.77
C TYR A 20 6.55 3.99 3.34
N THR A 21 6.80 2.70 3.13
CA THR A 21 8.10 2.21 2.65
C THR A 21 8.42 2.79 1.28
N TRP A 22 7.48 2.71 0.33
CA TRP A 22 7.65 3.28 -1.00
C TRP A 22 7.96 4.78 -0.96
N CYS A 23 7.21 5.54 -0.14
CA CYS A 23 7.45 6.97 0.04
C CYS A 23 8.84 7.27 0.64
N ALA A 24 9.26 6.47 1.63
CA ALA A 24 10.55 6.63 2.29
C ALA A 24 11.73 6.39 1.35
N GLU A 25 11.66 5.35 0.51
CA GLU A 25 12.71 5.02 -0.47
C GLU A 25 12.94 6.14 -1.49
N ARG A 26 11.88 6.84 -1.88
CA ARG A 26 11.91 7.90 -2.91
C ARG A 26 12.02 9.32 -2.35
N ASN A 27 12.07 9.49 -1.02
CA ASN A 27 11.97 10.79 -0.34
C ASN A 27 10.68 11.57 -0.72
N ILE A 28 9.59 10.84 -0.99
CA ILE A 28 8.31 11.43 -1.37
C ILE A 28 7.48 11.67 -0.10
N LYS A 29 6.85 12.84 -0.03
CA LYS A 29 5.89 13.10 1.06
C LYS A 29 4.61 12.31 0.77
N LEU A 30 4.12 11.55 1.75
CA LEU A 30 2.85 10.81 1.65
C LEU A 30 1.67 11.69 1.21
N ARG A 31 1.61 12.94 1.72
CA ARG A 31 0.56 13.91 1.36
C ARG A 31 0.79 14.65 0.05
N SER A 32 1.78 14.26 -0.74
CA SER A 32 2.01 14.82 -2.09
C SER A 32 1.07 14.18 -3.11
N GLN A 33 1.00 14.79 -4.30
CA GLN A 33 0.24 14.22 -5.42
C GLN A 33 0.72 12.81 -5.80
N GLN A 34 2.04 12.57 -5.77
CA GLN A 34 2.62 11.25 -6.02
C GLN A 34 2.23 10.25 -4.93
N GLY A 35 2.35 10.64 -3.65
CA GLY A 35 1.94 9.79 -2.53
C GLY A 35 0.47 9.41 -2.57
N LEU A 36 -0.41 10.34 -2.94
CA LEU A 36 -1.84 10.07 -3.15
C LEU A 36 -2.10 9.15 -4.35
N SER A 37 -1.35 9.31 -5.44
CA SER A 37 -1.48 8.45 -6.63
C SER A 37 -1.08 7.02 -6.31
N ILE A 38 0.05 6.83 -5.61
CA ILE A 38 0.48 5.52 -5.13
C ILE A 38 -0.48 4.91 -4.12
N ALA A 39 -1.05 5.71 -3.21
CA ALA A 39 -2.04 5.20 -2.28
C ALA A 39 -3.26 4.61 -2.99
N ASN A 40 -3.76 5.27 -4.06
CA ASN A 40 -4.84 4.71 -4.87
C ASN A 40 -4.42 3.41 -5.58
N ILE A 41 -3.23 3.39 -6.20
CA ILE A 41 -2.72 2.18 -6.87
C ILE A 41 -2.56 1.03 -5.87
N ALA A 42 -2.06 1.29 -4.66
CA ALA A 42 -1.93 0.28 -3.60
C ALA A 42 -3.29 -0.32 -3.21
N ILE A 43 -4.35 0.50 -3.15
CA ILE A 43 -5.72 0.02 -2.88
C ILE A 43 -6.22 -0.86 -4.03
N ASP A 44 -6.00 -0.45 -5.27
CA ASP A 44 -6.39 -1.23 -6.45
C ASP A 44 -5.65 -2.58 -6.50
N LEU A 45 -4.35 -2.59 -6.22
CA LEU A 45 -3.54 -3.80 -6.12
C LEU A 45 -3.99 -4.70 -4.98
N TYR A 46 -4.32 -4.13 -3.82
CA TYR A 46 -4.84 -4.90 -2.69
C TYR A 46 -6.13 -5.64 -3.06
N HIS A 47 -7.04 -4.95 -3.74
CA HIS A 47 -8.26 -5.56 -4.27
C HIS A 47 -8.01 -6.55 -5.42
N ALA A 48 -6.91 -6.42 -6.16
CA ALA A 48 -6.49 -7.36 -7.20
C ALA A 48 -5.88 -8.66 -6.64
N GLY A 49 -5.62 -8.73 -5.33
CA GLY A 49 -5.13 -9.93 -4.64
C GLY A 49 -3.76 -9.76 -3.98
N HIS A 50 -3.15 -8.58 -4.06
CA HIS A 50 -1.88 -8.26 -3.41
C HIS A 50 -2.11 -7.98 -1.91
N GLN A 51 -2.28 -9.02 -1.10
CA GLN A 51 -2.73 -8.90 0.29
C GLN A 51 -1.62 -8.74 1.34
N THR A 52 -0.35 -8.65 0.91
CA THR A 52 0.78 -8.49 1.84
C THR A 52 1.58 -7.26 1.51
N GLN A 53 2.28 -6.72 2.52
CA GLN A 53 3.06 -5.49 2.37
C GLN A 53 4.16 -5.63 1.30
N ASP A 54 4.94 -6.71 1.34
CA ASP A 54 6.03 -6.96 0.36
C ASP A 54 5.49 -7.10 -1.06
N ASP A 55 4.38 -7.81 -1.22
CA ASP A 55 3.77 -8.06 -2.52
C ASP A 55 3.17 -6.78 -3.13
N LEU A 56 2.51 -5.95 -2.30
CA LEU A 56 2.12 -4.60 -2.68
C LEU A 56 3.31 -3.72 -3.05
N LEU A 57 4.37 -3.72 -2.23
CA LEU A 57 5.56 -2.90 -2.48
C LEU A 57 6.24 -3.29 -3.80
N MET A 58 6.33 -4.59 -4.09
CA MET A 58 6.84 -5.10 -5.36
C MET A 58 5.98 -4.64 -6.54
N ALA A 59 4.67 -4.82 -6.45
CA ALA A 59 3.75 -4.41 -7.50
C ALA A 59 3.71 -2.88 -7.70
N LEU A 60 3.82 -2.10 -6.62
CA LEU A 60 3.94 -0.63 -6.69
C LEU A 60 5.23 -0.21 -7.42
N HIS A 61 6.35 -0.90 -7.19
CA HIS A 61 7.57 -0.67 -7.93
C HIS A 61 7.44 -1.03 -9.41
N GLU A 62 6.72 -2.10 -9.76
CA GLU A 62 6.47 -2.48 -11.16
C GLU A 62 5.53 -1.50 -11.89
N CYS A 63 4.52 -0.96 -11.19
CA CYS A 63 3.59 0.03 -11.74
C CYS A 63 4.23 1.39 -12.03
N GLU A 64 5.30 1.78 -11.32
CA GLU A 64 6.03 3.03 -11.58
C GLU A 64 6.86 2.99 -12.89
N ILE A 65 7.18 1.78 -13.39
CA ILE A 65 8.08 1.58 -14.54
C ILE A 65 7.31 1.65 -15.89
N HIS A 66 5.99 1.84 -15.87
CA HIS A 66 5.14 1.95 -17.07
C HIS A 66 4.61 3.36 -17.30
#